data_AF-A0A496PY64-F1
#
_entry.id   AF-A0A496PY64-F1
#
_cell.length_a   1.000
_cell.length_b   1.000
_cell.length_c   1.000
_cell.angle_alpha   90.00
_cell.angle_beta   90.00
_cell.angle_gamma   90.00
#
_symmetry.space_group_name_H-M   'P 1'
#
loop_
_entity.id
_entity.type
_entity.pdbx_description
1 polymer ?
#
loop_
_entity_poly.entity_id
_entity_poly.type
_entity_poly.pdbx_seq_one_letter_code
_entity_poly.pdbx_strand_id
1 'polypeptide(L)'
;AIVLFDSRVMHAARPNKTESIRWSFDLRYNPIGQPSGRSWYPGFVARSRSNPDSELHDAETWADSWRQTRQELARDGTHDRQFTRCSPDHSGCA
;
A
#
# COMPACT_ATOMS: atom_id res chain seq x y z
N ALA A 1 -4.57 -18.11 6.59
CA ALA A 1 -5.96 -17.62 6.52
C ALA A 1 -5.99 -16.35 5.68
N ILE A 2 -7.04 -16.12 4.91
CA ILE A 2 -7.24 -14.88 4.14
C ILE A 2 -8.41 -14.15 4.77
N VAL A 3 -8.24 -12.84 5.01
CA VAL A 3 -9.29 -11.97 5.52
C VAL A 3 -9.46 -10.83 4.52
N LEU A 4 -10.69 -10.60 4.09
CA LEU A 4 -11.07 -9.51 3.20
C LEU A 4 -12.03 -8.60 3.96
N PHE A 5 -11.78 -7.31 3.95
CA PHE A 5 -12.65 -6.32 4.59
C PHE A 5 -12.61 -5.00 3.82
N ASP A 6 -13.68 -4.20 3.98
CA ASP A 6 -13.80 -2.88 3.38
C ASP A 6 -12.87 -1.85 4.07
N SER A 7 -12.50 -0.79 3.34
CA SER A 7 -11.58 0.24 3.82
C SER A 7 -12.08 0.97 5.07
N ARG A 8 -13.39 0.93 5.38
CA ARG A 8 -14.00 1.56 6.56
C ARG A 8 -14.22 0.61 7.73
N VAL A 9 -13.83 -0.66 7.63
CA VAL A 9 -13.99 -1.61 8.74
C VAL A 9 -13.01 -1.26 9.86
N MET A 10 -13.54 -0.92 11.03
CA MET A 10 -12.75 -0.73 12.24
C MET A 10 -12.16 -2.07 12.69
N HIS A 11 -10.84 -2.13 12.82
CA HIS A 11 -10.13 -3.35 13.22
C HIS A 11 -8.92 -3.03 14.11
N ALA A 12 -8.55 -3.98 14.96
CA ALA A 12 -7.41 -3.89 15.85
C ALA A 12 -6.82 -5.27 16.14
N ALA A 13 -5.55 -5.31 16.51
CA ALA A 13 -4.88 -6.52 16.96
C ALA A 13 -4.53 -6.43 18.45
N ARG A 14 -4.65 -7.55 19.17
CA ARG A 14 -4.13 -7.67 20.54
C ARG A 14 -2.61 -7.89 20.52
N PRO A 15 -1.90 -7.56 21.61
CA PRO A 15 -0.50 -7.92 21.78
C PRO A 15 -0.28 -9.43 21.64
N ASN A 16 0.78 -9.83 20.94
CA ASN A 16 1.20 -11.23 20.85
C ASN A 16 1.93 -11.62 22.15
N LYS A 17 1.36 -12.54 22.93
CA LYS A 17 1.93 -13.03 24.21
C LYS A 17 2.56 -14.42 24.09
N THR A 18 2.82 -14.88 22.87
CA THR A 18 3.38 -16.21 22.61
C THR A 18 4.88 -16.11 22.29
N GLU A 19 5.59 -17.22 22.47
CA GLU A 19 7.00 -17.36 22.07
C GLU A 19 7.18 -17.53 20.54
N SER A 20 6.16 -17.22 19.75
CA SER A 20 6.14 -17.42 18.29
C SER A 20 5.76 -16.14 17.55
N ILE A 21 6.32 -15.95 16.35
CA ILE A 21 6.03 -14.78 15.52
C ILE A 21 4.72 -14.96 14.77
N ARG A 22 3.86 -13.93 14.79
CA ARG A 22 2.67 -13.83 13.93
C ARG A 22 2.97 -12.96 12.71
N TRP A 23 3.11 -13.60 11.55
CA TRP A 23 3.23 -12.90 10.27
C TRP A 23 1.85 -12.55 9.70
N SER A 24 1.70 -11.33 9.19
CA SER A 24 0.56 -10.92 8.36
C SER A 24 1.07 -10.10 7.19
N PHE A 25 0.37 -10.19 6.05
CA PHE A 25 0.66 -9.41 4.86
C PHE A 25 -0.62 -8.76 4.37
N ASP A 26 -0.61 -7.43 4.30
CA ASP A 26 -1.79 -6.63 3.99
C ASP A 26 -1.68 -6.06 2.57
N LEU A 27 -2.64 -6.44 1.72
CA LEU A 27 -2.78 -5.92 0.36
C LEU A 27 -3.99 -4.99 0.28
N ARG A 28 -3.85 -3.87 -0.44
CA ARG A 28 -4.94 -2.92 -0.68
C ARG A 28 -5.17 -2.78 -2.17
N TYR A 29 -6.38 -3.12 -2.61
CA TYR A 29 -6.83 -2.93 -3.98
C TYR A 29 -7.65 -1.65 -4.08
N ASN A 30 -7.44 -0.88 -5.14
CA ASN A 30 -8.22 0.33 -5.44
C ASN A 30 -8.77 0.22 -6.87
N PRO A 31 -9.97 0.76 -7.13
CA PRO A 31 -10.48 0.87 -8.49
C PRO A 31 -9.53 1.68 -9.39
N ILE A 32 -9.34 1.22 -10.63
CA ILE A 32 -8.51 1.90 -11.62
C ILE A 32 -9.09 3.30 -11.88
N GLY A 33 -8.21 4.31 -11.93
CA GLY A 33 -8.58 5.71 -12.16
C GLY A 33 -9.00 6.48 -10.90
N GLN A 34 -9.10 5.84 -9.73
CA GLN A 34 -9.36 6.54 -8.48
C GLN A 34 -8.05 6.91 -7.76
N PRO A 35 -7.98 8.08 -7.08
CA PRO A 35 -6.81 8.46 -6.30
C PRO A 35 -6.55 7.47 -5.16
N SER A 36 -5.33 6.93 -5.09
CA SER A 36 -4.91 6.02 -4.01
C SER A 36 -4.53 6.72 -2.70
N GLY A 37 -4.43 8.06 -2.73
CA GLY A 37 -3.83 8.86 -1.65
C GLY A 37 -2.33 8.63 -1.46
N ARG A 38 -1.69 7.89 -2.37
CA ARG A 38 -0.31 7.41 -2.28
C ARG A 38 0.41 7.50 -3.62
N SER A 39 0.32 8.66 -4.28
CA SER A 39 0.85 8.87 -5.64
C SER A 39 2.37 8.72 -5.77
N TRP A 40 3.08 8.73 -4.65
CA TRP A 40 4.55 8.61 -4.58
C TRP A 40 5.04 7.17 -4.53
N TYR A 41 4.13 6.18 -4.38
CA TYR A 41 4.47 4.77 -4.45
C TYR A 41 4.08 4.21 -5.84
N PRO A 42 4.79 3.18 -6.32
CA PRO A 42 4.46 2.59 -7.61
C PRO A 42 3.10 1.89 -7.50
N GLY A 43 2.25 2.11 -8.49
CA GLY A 43 0.98 1.42 -8.68
C GLY A 43 1.01 0.63 -9.98
N PHE A 44 0.27 -0.46 -10.04
CA PHE A 44 0.08 -1.26 -11.25
C PHE A 44 -1.35 -1.78 -11.32
N VAL A 45 -1.78 -2.18 -12.52
CA VAL A 45 -3.08 -2.81 -12.70
C VAL A 45 -2.97 -4.28 -12.34
N ALA A 46 -3.60 -4.70 -11.25
CA ALA A 46 -3.62 -6.10 -10.84
C ALA A 46 -4.65 -6.94 -11.61
N ARG A 47 -5.74 -6.30 -12.10
CA ARG A 47 -6.79 -6.94 -12.90
C ARG A 47 -7.61 -5.90 -13.67
N SER A 48 -7.94 -6.17 -14.93
CA SER A 48 -8.82 -5.35 -15.77
C SER A 48 -9.51 -6.22 -16.84
N ARG A 49 -10.84 -6.34 -16.77
CA ARG A 49 -11.60 -7.09 -17.80
C ARG A 49 -11.77 -6.31 -19.10
N SER A 50 -11.77 -4.98 -19.04
CA SER A 50 -11.93 -4.11 -20.21
C SER A 50 -10.61 -3.86 -20.94
N ASN A 51 -9.47 -4.01 -20.26
CA ASN A 51 -8.14 -3.88 -20.84
C ASN A 51 -7.16 -4.89 -20.22
N PRO A 52 -7.26 -6.19 -20.54
CA PRO A 52 -6.42 -7.23 -19.95
C PRO A 52 -4.92 -7.03 -20.18
N ASP A 53 -4.53 -6.44 -21.31
CA ASP A 53 -3.12 -6.20 -21.66
C ASP A 53 -2.45 -5.14 -20.76
N SER A 54 -3.23 -4.39 -19.97
CA SER A 54 -2.70 -3.47 -18.96
C SER A 54 -2.28 -4.15 -17.65
N GLU A 55 -2.66 -5.41 -17.44
CA GLU A 55 -2.37 -6.15 -16.20
C GLU A 55 -0.87 -6.46 -16.08
N LEU A 56 -0.30 -6.24 -14.90
CA LEU A 56 1.06 -6.68 -14.60
C LEU A 56 1.04 -8.08 -13.99
N HIS A 57 1.63 -9.03 -14.71
CA HIS A 57 1.75 -10.43 -14.27
C HIS A 57 3.16 -10.83 -13.83
N ASP A 58 4.17 -10.01 -14.13
CA ASP A 58 5.55 -10.30 -13.77
C ASP A 58 5.91 -9.72 -12.39
N ALA A 59 6.34 -10.60 -11.49
CA ALA A 59 6.71 -10.24 -10.13
C ALA A 59 8.06 -9.51 -10.06
N GLU A 60 8.99 -9.79 -10.98
CA GLU A 60 10.29 -9.12 -11.01
C GLU A 60 10.13 -7.65 -11.39
N THR A 61 9.36 -7.36 -12.43
CA THR A 61 8.98 -6.00 -12.82
C THR A 61 8.33 -5.24 -11.66
N TRP A 62 7.43 -5.90 -10.91
CA TRP A 62 6.85 -5.26 -9.73
C TRP A 62 7.90 -4.95 -8.65
N ALA A 63 8.80 -5.90 -8.36
CA ALA A 63 9.86 -5.70 -7.39
C ALA A 63 10.83 -4.57 -7.80
N ASP A 64 11.16 -4.48 -9.09
CA ASP A 64 12.02 -3.44 -9.64
C ASP A 64 11.39 -2.05 -9.53
N SER A 65 10.08 -1.93 -9.78
CA SER A 65 9.36 -0.66 -9.60
C SER A 65 9.53 -0.12 -8.18
N TRP A 66 9.46 -0.98 -7.16
CA TRP A 66 9.68 -0.60 -5.76
C TRP A 66 11.12 -0.22 -5.47
N ARG A 67 12.09 -0.97 -6.01
CA ARG A 67 13.52 -0.66 -5.84
C ARG A 67 13.83 0.71 -6.42
N GLN A 68 13.29 1.01 -7.60
CA GLN A 68 13.43 2.30 -8.27
C GLN A 68 12.78 3.42 -7.46
N THR A 69 11.50 3.30 -7.09
CA THR A 69 10.81 4.33 -6.31
C THR A 69 11.53 4.62 -4.98
N ARG A 70 12.07 3.57 -4.32
CA ARG A 70 12.86 3.77 -3.10
C ARG A 70 14.12 4.60 -3.33
N GLN A 71 14.82 4.40 -4.46
CA GLN A 71 15.99 5.21 -4.81
C GLN A 71 15.62 6.67 -5.10
N GLU A 72 14.50 6.89 -5.78
CA GLU A 72 13.98 8.23 -6.10
C GLU A 72 13.60 8.99 -4.81
N LEU A 73 12.77 8.36 -3.96
CA LEU A 73 12.35 8.95 -2.68
C LEU A 73 13.53 9.25 -1.74
N ALA A 74 14.61 8.44 -1.80
CA ALA A 74 15.81 8.70 -1.02
C ALA A 74 16.61 9.91 -1.51
N ARG A 75 16.53 10.26 -2.81
CA ARG A 75 17.20 11.43 -3.39
C ARG A 75 16.43 12.72 -3.15
N ASP A 76 15.10 12.68 -3.22
CA ASP A 76 14.24 13.87 -3.14
C ASP A 76 14.22 14.53 -1.74
N GLY A 77 14.76 13.87 -0.70
CA GLY A 77 14.92 14.47 0.62
C GLY A 77 13.61 14.88 1.32
N THR A 78 12.45 14.42 0.83
CA THR A 78 11.14 14.74 1.42
C THR A 78 10.94 13.97 2.73
N HIS A 79 11.57 14.45 3.79
CA HIS A 79 11.54 13.88 5.14
C HIS A 79 10.27 14.18 5.94
N ASP A 80 9.35 14.99 5.41
CA ASP A 80 8.22 15.52 6.20
C ASP A 80 6.85 14.87 5.93
N ARG A 81 6.85 13.70 5.27
CA ARG A 81 5.58 12.98 5.04
C ARG A 81 5.37 11.97 6.18
N GLN A 82 4.84 12.43 7.32
CA GLN A 82 4.44 11.54 8.42
C GLN A 82 3.28 10.65 7.99
N PHE A 83 3.59 9.47 7.44
CA PHE A 83 2.59 8.51 6.96
C PHE A 83 1.99 7.62 8.05
N THR A 84 2.59 7.58 9.24
CA THR A 84 2.30 6.58 10.28
C THR A 84 1.51 7.11 11.47
N ARG A 85 1.32 8.42 11.58
CA ARG A 85 0.58 9.02 12.69
C ARG A 85 -0.43 10.02 12.17
N CYS A 86 -1.71 9.70 12.32
CA CYS A 86 -2.75 10.70 12.13
C CYS A 86 -2.70 11.72 13.28
N SER A 87 -2.51 12.99 12.92
CA SER A 87 -2.69 14.15 13.81
C SER A 87 -4.03 14.81 13.47
N PRO A 88 -4.76 15.40 14.43
CA PRO A 88 -5.98 16.16 14.17
C PRO A 88 -5.79 17.29 13.14
N ASP A 89 -4.56 17.76 12.98
CA ASP A 89 -4.20 18.91 12.15
C ASP A 89 -3.80 18.50 10.72
N HIS A 90 -3.71 17.19 10.44
CA HIS A 90 -3.25 16.69 9.15
C HIS A 90 -4.43 16.35 8.24
N SER A 91 -4.60 17.12 7.16
CA SER A 91 -5.75 17.04 6.23
C SER A 91 -5.98 15.69 5.55
N GLY A 92 -4.99 14.79 5.56
CA GLY A 92 -5.12 13.40 5.09
C GLY A 92 -5.67 12.41 6.13
N CYS A 93 -5.95 12.88 7.34
CA CYS A 93 -6.51 12.12 8.45
C CYS A 93 -7.89 12.68 8.78
N ALA A 94 -8.84 12.42 7.88
CA ALA A 94 -10.26 12.63 8.15
C ALA A 94 -10.83 11.49 8.98
#